data_AF-A0A7X1D009-F1
#
_entry.id   AF-A0A7X1D009-F1
#
_cell.length_a   1.000
_cell.length_b   1.000
_cell.length_c   1.000
_cell.angle_alpha   90.00
_cell.angle_beta   90.00
_cell.angle_gamma   90.00
#
_symmetry.space_group_name_H-M   'P 1'
#
loop_
_entity.id
_entity.type
_entity.pdbx_description
1 polymer ?
#
loop_
_entity_poly.entity_id
_entity_poly.type
_entity_poly.pdbx_seq_one_letter_code
_entity_poly.pdbx_strand_id
1 'polypeptide(L)'
;MGTHKLIQKSLKLTAVGAIAFSVLAQPLSMVASASEVTKTENKLLTATVQSKELLKNNTFTQPAKIGAPTEQPFPNWQMAFVSNQSLENVSAVGADTKLSFTAGAPDGAMFSYGSSDPTIRLAVYIDGRVRLVNGTRGVEKVAFYQDVPTTIGKIYTLSQHIPSPYLLGCSLYASDTSRSTQLASVSTDNFTVSDKSTTFIATSSTTRITAVFGGSGLSSLYNGYLQPESTSYNTSVSLKENSDTTQIKTDIDALFLDNMPTSNAIKKTTDQAAIDALQKQIDILEASTTKTTLQNELNLAQELLNARIAGEAEQTAAKTAINDLFIDNNTANHIKDTTTQAAIEAAQTKVDAVTDTTVKAELQAELDKAQAELDARTSEAQREAAATAATEGLFVDNDTTKGIKPTIDQAAIDAAQEKINNVTDPTVKAELQAELDKAQAALDARTAETQREAAAKAATDALFVDNDATKGIKPATNQAAIDAAQEK
;
A
#
# COMPACT_ATOMS: atom_id res chain seq x y z
N MET A 1 34.97 49.90 -29.10
CA MET A 1 35.84 50.87 -28.39
C MET A 1 35.43 50.90 -26.93
N GLY A 2 36.33 50.57 -26.01
CA GLY A 2 36.03 50.44 -24.58
C GLY A 2 36.82 49.32 -23.91
N THR A 3 38.14 49.42 -23.98
CA THR A 3 39.16 48.56 -23.35
C THR A 3 39.22 48.75 -21.84
N HIS A 4 39.38 47.68 -21.06
CA HIS A 4 40.28 47.58 -19.88
C HIS A 4 40.37 46.08 -19.45
N LYS A 5 41.31 45.28 -19.95
CA LYS A 5 42.70 45.03 -19.50
C LYS A 5 42.87 44.42 -18.09
N LEU A 6 43.38 43.17 -18.09
CA LEU A 6 44.43 42.58 -17.22
C LEU A 6 44.05 42.41 -15.73
N ILE A 7 44.34 41.30 -15.04
CA ILE A 7 45.65 40.71 -14.78
C ILE A 7 45.48 39.25 -14.29
N GLN A 8 46.32 38.35 -14.81
CA GLN A 8 46.62 37.04 -14.23
C GLN A 8 47.24 37.16 -12.82
N LYS A 9 46.78 36.37 -11.85
CA LYS A 9 47.63 35.85 -10.78
C LYS A 9 47.23 34.43 -10.43
N SER A 10 48.15 33.51 -10.70
CA SER A 10 48.17 32.15 -10.22
C SER A 10 48.33 32.10 -8.70
N LEU A 11 47.55 31.25 -8.03
CA LEU A 11 48.00 30.59 -6.80
C LEU A 11 47.27 29.25 -6.66
N LYS A 12 48.03 28.15 -6.73
CA LYS A 12 47.59 26.82 -6.30
C LYS A 12 47.42 26.85 -4.78
N LEU A 13 46.30 26.34 -4.25
CA LEU A 13 46.32 25.64 -2.96
C LEU A 13 45.12 24.70 -2.82
N THR A 14 45.43 23.54 -2.27
CA THR A 14 44.65 22.32 -2.08
C THR A 14 43.61 22.44 -0.95
N ALA A 15 42.63 21.54 -1.01
CA ALA A 15 41.93 20.89 0.13
C ALA A 15 40.57 21.45 0.65
N VAL A 16 39.56 20.59 0.45
CA VAL A 16 38.59 20.07 1.44
C VAL A 16 37.54 21.02 2.05
N GLY A 17 36.27 20.63 1.89
CA GLY A 17 35.29 20.70 2.99
C GLY A 17 34.00 21.47 2.75
N ALA A 18 32.90 20.72 2.69
CA ALA A 18 31.54 21.07 3.13
C ALA A 18 30.91 22.37 2.57
N ILE A 19 29.94 22.20 1.66
CA ILE A 19 28.90 23.19 1.41
C ILE A 19 27.58 22.63 1.93
N ALA A 20 27.22 23.06 3.14
CA ALA A 20 25.83 23.19 3.54
C ALA A 20 25.28 24.46 2.89
N PHE A 21 24.13 24.38 2.21
CA PHE A 21 23.25 25.53 2.00
C PHE A 21 21.79 25.10 2.11
N SER A 22 21.17 25.62 3.16
CA SER A 22 19.74 25.77 3.39
C SER A 22 19.08 26.72 2.38
N VAL A 23 17.89 26.39 1.88
CA VAL A 23 16.84 27.34 1.44
C VAL A 23 15.49 26.63 1.69
N LEU A 24 14.78 26.92 2.79
CA LEU A 24 13.69 27.90 2.95
C LEU A 24 12.54 27.80 1.93
N ALA A 25 11.33 27.65 2.49
CA ALA A 25 10.05 27.38 1.86
C ALA A 25 9.47 28.53 1.00
N GLN A 26 8.71 28.18 -0.05
CA GLN A 26 7.28 28.57 -0.30
C GLN A 26 6.79 28.09 -1.70
N PRO A 27 5.46 28.06 -2.00
CA PRO A 27 4.73 26.89 -2.50
C PRO A 27 4.68 26.73 -4.03
N LEU A 28 4.59 25.48 -4.48
CA LEU A 28 4.26 25.10 -5.86
C LEU A 28 2.73 25.05 -6.02
N SER A 29 2.15 26.13 -6.51
CA SER A 29 0.94 26.08 -7.32
C SER A 29 1.31 26.48 -8.75
N MET A 30 1.33 25.54 -9.68
CA MET A 30 0.92 25.67 -11.09
C MET A 30 1.39 24.46 -11.90
N VAL A 31 0.42 23.60 -12.21
CA VAL A 31 0.18 22.93 -13.49
C VAL A 31 1.40 22.84 -14.43
N ALA A 32 1.95 21.63 -14.55
CA ALA A 32 2.56 21.15 -15.78
C ALA A 32 2.14 19.69 -16.00
N SER A 33 1.22 19.54 -16.95
CA SER A 33 0.85 18.36 -17.73
C SER A 33 1.67 17.08 -17.54
N ALA A 34 0.95 16.01 -17.22
CA ALA A 34 1.33 14.62 -17.45
C ALA A 34 1.84 14.43 -18.89
N SER A 35 3.13 14.12 -19.08
CA SER A 35 3.64 13.33 -20.22
C SER A 35 5.16 13.04 -20.20
N GLU A 36 5.99 13.60 -19.31
CA GLU A 36 7.47 13.45 -19.44
C GLU A 36 8.21 12.95 -18.19
N VAL A 37 7.60 12.06 -17.39
CA VAL A 37 8.31 11.33 -16.31
C VAL A 37 8.19 9.82 -16.53
N THR A 38 8.86 9.27 -17.55
CA THR A 38 8.80 7.83 -17.83
C THR A 38 10.13 7.15 -18.18
N LYS A 39 11.31 7.75 -17.92
CA LYS A 39 12.58 7.04 -18.20
C LYS A 39 13.67 7.05 -17.13
N THR A 40 13.49 7.72 -16.00
CA THR A 40 14.56 7.78 -14.96
C THR A 40 14.18 7.18 -13.61
N GLU A 41 12.89 6.98 -13.28
CA GLU A 41 12.48 6.47 -11.96
C GLU A 41 12.16 4.97 -11.89
N ASN A 42 12.22 4.24 -13.01
CA ASN A 42 12.03 2.78 -13.02
C ASN A 42 13.33 1.97 -12.85
N LYS A 43 14.38 2.58 -12.27
CA LYS A 43 15.64 1.87 -11.96
C LYS A 43 15.69 1.21 -10.58
N LEU A 44 14.62 1.33 -9.78
CA LEU A 44 14.55 0.74 -8.44
C LEU A 44 13.62 -0.48 -8.33
N LEU A 45 13.19 -1.08 -9.44
CA LEU A 45 12.20 -2.18 -9.39
C LEU A 45 12.59 -3.39 -10.24
N THR A 46 13.82 -3.88 -10.10
CA THR A 46 14.18 -5.29 -10.46
C THR A 46 15.56 -5.67 -9.91
N ALA A 47 15.78 -5.49 -8.60
CA ALA A 47 16.83 -6.24 -7.92
C ALA A 47 16.16 -7.44 -7.23
N THR A 48 15.74 -8.43 -8.02
CA THR A 48 15.53 -9.78 -7.49
C THR A 48 16.92 -10.28 -7.10
N VAL A 49 17.38 -9.92 -5.90
CA VAL A 49 18.60 -10.50 -5.32
C VAL A 49 18.22 -11.91 -4.90
N GLN A 50 18.18 -12.82 -5.87
CA GLN A 50 18.41 -14.22 -5.55
C GLN A 50 19.78 -14.26 -4.87
N SER A 51 19.88 -14.93 -3.73
CA SER A 51 21.15 -15.21 -3.07
C SER A 51 22.16 -15.63 -4.13
N LYS A 52 23.19 -14.81 -4.36
CA LYS A 52 24.17 -15.10 -5.40
C LYS A 52 25.07 -16.21 -4.87
N GLU A 53 24.90 -17.41 -5.41
CA GLU A 53 25.86 -18.50 -5.17
C GLU A 53 27.13 -18.16 -5.93
N LEU A 54 28.15 -17.74 -5.18
CA LEU A 54 29.45 -17.36 -5.71
C LEU A 54 30.36 -18.59 -5.92
N LEU A 55 30.13 -19.64 -5.14
CA LEU A 55 30.70 -20.97 -5.31
C LEU A 55 29.57 -21.99 -5.16
N LYS A 56 29.12 -22.63 -6.24
CA LYS A 56 28.18 -23.76 -6.19
C LYS A 56 28.85 -24.98 -6.78
N ASN A 57 28.75 -26.13 -6.10
CA ASN A 57 29.15 -27.42 -6.64
C ASN A 57 30.61 -27.51 -7.11
N ASN A 58 31.53 -26.74 -6.49
CA ASN A 58 32.94 -27.07 -6.56
C ASN A 58 33.16 -28.29 -5.68
N THR A 59 32.75 -29.43 -6.21
CA THR A 59 32.96 -30.74 -5.61
C THR A 59 34.42 -31.09 -5.79
N PHE A 60 35.11 -31.26 -4.68
CA PHE A 60 36.41 -31.91 -4.65
C PHE A 60 36.15 -33.40 -4.94
N THR A 61 36.18 -33.75 -6.23
CA THR A 61 36.03 -35.13 -6.69
C THR A 61 37.37 -35.82 -6.57
N GLN A 62 37.43 -36.94 -5.83
CA GLN A 62 38.54 -37.85 -6.00
C GLN A 62 38.52 -38.34 -7.47
N PRO A 63 39.65 -38.31 -8.20
CA PRO A 63 39.66 -38.73 -9.59
C PRO A 63 39.14 -40.17 -9.71
N ALA A 64 38.04 -40.36 -10.44
CA ALA A 64 37.57 -41.70 -10.80
C ALA A 64 38.62 -42.36 -11.70
N LYS A 65 38.90 -43.65 -11.48
CA LYS A 65 39.79 -44.54 -12.27
C LYS A 65 40.27 -43.91 -13.59
N ILE A 66 41.53 -43.47 -13.64
CA ILE A 66 42.05 -42.69 -14.75
C ILE A 66 42.69 -43.61 -15.80
N GLY A 67 42.04 -43.71 -16.96
CA GLY A 67 42.63 -44.17 -18.22
C GLY A 67 43.14 -43.04 -19.13
N ALA A 68 43.23 -41.79 -18.67
CA ALA A 68 43.78 -40.67 -19.46
C ALA A 68 44.40 -39.55 -18.58
N PRO A 69 45.69 -39.21 -18.72
CA PRO A 69 46.44 -38.33 -17.81
C PRO A 69 46.18 -36.81 -17.99
N THR A 70 44.99 -36.38 -18.45
CA THR A 70 44.79 -35.01 -18.96
C THR A 70 43.86 -34.11 -18.15
N GLU A 71 43.16 -34.61 -17.13
CA GLU A 71 42.23 -33.78 -16.35
C GLU A 71 42.83 -33.37 -15.00
N GLN A 72 42.89 -32.06 -14.74
CA GLN A 72 43.30 -31.53 -13.44
C GLN A 72 42.35 -32.06 -12.36
N PRO A 73 42.84 -32.56 -11.22
CA PRO A 73 41.96 -33.03 -10.14
C PRO A 73 41.09 -31.90 -9.54
N PHE A 74 41.44 -30.63 -9.78
CA PHE A 74 40.74 -29.44 -9.27
C PHE A 74 40.70 -28.32 -10.33
N PRO A 75 39.83 -28.41 -11.35
CA PRO A 75 39.92 -27.58 -12.55
C PRO A 75 39.72 -26.06 -12.32
N ASN A 76 39.19 -25.66 -11.16
CA ASN A 76 38.86 -24.27 -10.83
C ASN A 76 39.59 -23.71 -9.60
N TRP A 77 40.51 -24.48 -9.01
CA TRP A 77 41.19 -24.11 -7.77
C TRP A 77 42.69 -24.03 -7.99
N GLN A 78 43.31 -22.98 -7.44
CA GLN A 78 44.76 -22.85 -7.41
C GLN A 78 45.31 -23.64 -6.23
N MET A 79 46.49 -24.22 -6.38
CA MET A 79 47.11 -25.03 -5.34
C MET A 79 48.23 -24.25 -4.66
N ALA A 80 48.35 -24.41 -3.35
CA ALA A 80 49.44 -23.86 -2.56
C ALA A 80 49.90 -24.83 -1.47
N PHE A 81 51.17 -24.68 -1.10
CA PHE A 81 51.77 -25.44 -0.01
C PHE A 81 51.74 -24.62 1.26
N VAL A 82 51.37 -25.27 2.38
CA VAL A 82 51.33 -24.65 3.70
C VAL A 82 52.45 -25.26 4.54
N SER A 83 53.42 -24.45 4.96
CA SER A 83 54.52 -24.89 5.82
C SER A 83 54.09 -24.98 7.29
N ASN A 84 54.86 -25.71 8.10
CA ASN A 84 54.54 -26.31 9.40
C ASN A 84 54.22 -25.35 10.58
N GLN A 85 53.50 -24.25 10.37
CA GLN A 85 53.02 -23.35 11.43
C GLN A 85 51.49 -23.45 11.56
N SER A 86 51.00 -23.37 12.80
CA SER A 86 49.63 -23.67 13.26
C SER A 86 48.50 -23.37 12.25
N LEU A 87 47.54 -24.30 12.15
CA LEU A 87 46.32 -24.23 11.31
C LEU A 87 45.51 -22.94 11.47
N GLU A 88 45.71 -22.24 12.58
CA GLU A 88 44.94 -21.07 12.99
C GLU A 88 45.30 -19.81 12.21
N ASN A 89 46.37 -19.82 11.39
CA ASN A 89 46.78 -18.69 10.57
C ASN A 89 47.17 -19.13 9.15
N VAL A 90 46.24 -19.06 8.20
CA VAL A 90 46.49 -19.26 6.74
C VAL A 90 47.27 -18.07 6.15
N SER A 91 48.31 -17.61 6.83
CA SER A 91 49.24 -16.58 6.32
C SER A 91 50.28 -17.15 5.33
N ALA A 92 50.24 -18.47 5.07
CA ALA A 92 51.32 -19.20 4.41
C ALA A 92 50.93 -19.87 3.08
N VAL A 93 50.00 -19.29 2.32
CA VAL A 93 49.79 -19.70 0.92
C VAL A 93 50.92 -19.07 0.10
N GLY A 94 51.99 -19.85 -0.15
CA GLY A 94 53.18 -19.42 -0.89
C GLY A 94 52.90 -18.99 -2.34
N ALA A 95 53.91 -18.39 -2.98
CA ALA A 95 53.86 -17.82 -4.34
C ALA A 95 53.29 -18.79 -5.39
N ASP A 96 52.57 -18.23 -6.38
CA ASP A 96 51.98 -18.94 -7.53
C ASP A 96 52.95 -19.95 -8.15
N THR A 97 52.86 -21.23 -7.75
CA THR A 97 53.58 -22.30 -8.43
C THR A 97 52.81 -22.68 -9.69
N LYS A 98 53.31 -22.26 -10.86
CA LYS A 98 52.82 -22.78 -12.15
C LYS A 98 53.03 -24.28 -12.19
N LEU A 99 51.94 -25.04 -12.33
CA LEU A 99 52.02 -26.48 -12.56
C LEU A 99 52.34 -26.75 -14.04
N SER A 100 53.38 -27.53 -14.29
CA SER A 100 53.68 -28.12 -15.59
C SER A 100 53.44 -29.62 -15.50
N PHE A 101 52.55 -30.16 -16.33
CA PHE A 101 52.31 -31.60 -16.42
C PHE A 101 53.23 -32.18 -17.50
N THR A 102 54.04 -33.19 -17.17
CA THR A 102 54.79 -33.95 -18.17
C THR A 102 54.43 -35.41 -18.03
N ALA A 103 53.76 -35.95 -19.05
CA ALA A 103 53.45 -37.37 -19.12
C ALA A 103 54.73 -38.14 -19.49
N GLY A 104 55.13 -39.11 -18.67
CA GLY A 104 56.27 -39.96 -19.02
C GLY A 104 56.81 -40.84 -17.90
N ALA A 105 56.03 -41.83 -17.45
CA ALA A 105 56.57 -43.07 -16.88
C ALA A 105 55.52 -44.21 -16.95
N PRO A 106 55.90 -45.48 -17.18
CA PRO A 106 54.99 -46.62 -17.38
C PRO A 106 54.14 -47.00 -16.16
N ASP A 107 54.46 -46.43 -15.00
CA ASP A 107 53.98 -46.78 -13.66
C ASP A 107 53.17 -45.65 -12.99
N GLY A 108 52.76 -44.63 -13.74
CA GLY A 108 51.69 -43.73 -13.32
C GLY A 108 52.03 -42.81 -12.16
N ALA A 109 53.15 -42.08 -12.22
CA ALA A 109 53.46 -41.03 -11.23
C ALA A 109 53.15 -39.64 -11.80
N MET A 110 52.29 -38.86 -11.12
CA MET A 110 52.30 -37.41 -11.28
C MET A 110 53.44 -36.78 -10.46
N PHE A 111 54.17 -35.84 -11.07
CA PHE A 111 55.19 -35.02 -10.41
C PHE A 111 54.85 -33.54 -10.63
N SER A 112 54.82 -32.74 -9.55
CA SER A 112 54.72 -31.28 -9.58
C SER A 112 56.02 -30.63 -9.08
N TYR A 113 56.44 -29.50 -9.67
CA TYR A 113 57.68 -28.78 -9.41
C TYR A 113 57.42 -27.31 -9.02
N GLY A 114 58.27 -26.69 -8.18
CA GLY A 114 58.23 -25.25 -7.98
C GLY A 114 58.90 -24.67 -6.72
N SER A 115 60.18 -24.94 -6.47
CA SER A 115 61.09 -24.11 -5.64
C SER A 115 62.52 -24.63 -5.82
N SER A 116 63.54 -23.86 -5.46
CA SER A 116 64.96 -24.26 -5.51
C SER A 116 65.30 -25.47 -4.62
N ASP A 117 64.32 -26.03 -3.90
CA ASP A 117 64.41 -27.26 -3.13
C ASP A 117 63.34 -28.28 -3.60
N PRO A 118 63.71 -29.46 -4.16
CA PRO A 118 62.81 -30.39 -4.87
C PRO A 118 62.02 -31.36 -3.95
N THR A 119 61.60 -30.90 -2.79
CA THR A 119 61.23 -31.76 -1.64
C THR A 119 59.76 -32.14 -1.52
N ILE A 120 58.84 -31.59 -2.32
CA ILE A 120 57.41 -31.91 -2.21
C ILE A 120 56.86 -32.39 -3.56
N ARG A 121 56.34 -33.63 -3.60
CA ARG A 121 55.75 -34.23 -4.80
C ARG A 121 54.33 -34.72 -4.50
N LEU A 122 53.36 -34.35 -5.33
CA LEU A 122 52.01 -34.93 -5.32
C LEU A 122 51.94 -36.02 -6.39
N ALA A 123 51.96 -37.28 -5.96
CA ALA A 123 51.78 -38.43 -6.84
C ALA A 123 50.29 -38.77 -6.97
N VAL A 124 49.77 -38.71 -8.18
CA VAL A 124 48.45 -39.25 -8.53
C VAL A 124 48.71 -40.51 -9.34
N TYR A 125 48.23 -41.64 -8.82
CA TYR A 125 48.38 -42.96 -9.42
C TYR A 125 47.22 -43.26 -10.38
N ILE A 126 47.46 -44.15 -11.34
CA ILE A 126 46.46 -44.61 -12.34
C ILE A 126 45.19 -45.20 -11.71
N ASP A 127 45.29 -45.67 -10.47
CA ASP A 127 44.18 -46.21 -9.68
C ASP A 127 43.40 -45.12 -8.91
N GLY A 128 43.67 -43.84 -9.19
CA GLY A 128 43.00 -42.68 -8.57
C GLY A 128 43.54 -42.32 -7.18
N ARG A 129 44.58 -42.99 -6.69
CA ARG A 129 45.20 -42.66 -5.41
C ARG A 129 46.01 -41.39 -5.53
N VAL A 130 45.83 -40.46 -4.60
CA VAL A 130 46.69 -39.27 -4.45
C VAL A 130 47.56 -39.45 -3.22
N ARG A 131 48.88 -39.31 -3.37
CA ARG A 131 49.88 -39.43 -2.31
C ARG A 131 50.77 -38.20 -2.29
N LEU A 132 50.97 -37.67 -1.09
CA LEU A 132 52.08 -36.76 -0.80
C LEU A 132 53.36 -37.59 -0.67
N VAL A 133 54.26 -37.45 -1.62
CA VAL A 133 55.57 -38.10 -1.64
C VAL A 133 56.60 -37.11 -1.10
N ASN A 134 57.05 -37.40 0.11
CA ASN A 134 57.95 -36.57 0.89
C ASN A 134 59.40 -36.73 0.40
N GLY A 135 60.01 -35.66 -0.08
CA GLY A 135 61.46 -35.48 -0.04
C GLY A 135 61.79 -34.74 1.25
N THR A 136 62.26 -35.44 2.28
CA THR A 136 63.01 -34.86 3.41
C THR A 136 62.65 -33.44 3.87
N ARG A 137 61.46 -33.24 4.46
CA ARG A 137 61.14 -32.40 5.65
C ARG A 137 59.76 -31.71 5.54
N GLY A 138 58.81 -32.14 6.38
CA GLY A 138 57.92 -31.21 7.10
C GLY A 138 56.69 -30.62 6.39
N VAL A 139 56.15 -31.21 5.32
CA VAL A 139 54.84 -30.80 4.79
C VAL A 139 53.76 -31.79 5.21
N GLU A 140 52.92 -31.36 6.14
CA GLU A 140 51.82 -32.16 6.70
C GLU A 140 50.47 -31.89 5.99
N LYS A 141 50.36 -30.83 5.16
CA LYS A 141 49.07 -30.32 4.63
C LYS A 141 49.20 -29.74 3.22
N VAL A 142 48.11 -29.82 2.46
CA VAL A 142 47.95 -29.21 1.12
C VAL A 142 46.75 -28.26 1.15
N ALA A 143 46.88 -27.09 0.52
CA ALA A 143 45.80 -26.15 0.40
C ALA A 143 45.42 -25.93 -1.07
N PHE A 144 44.12 -25.81 -1.31
CA PHE A 144 43.55 -25.33 -2.55
C PHE A 144 42.83 -24.03 -2.25
N TYR A 145 42.90 -23.05 -3.14
CA TYR A 145 42.17 -21.81 -2.96
C TYR A 145 41.52 -21.32 -4.25
N GLN A 146 40.48 -20.52 -4.09
CA GLN A 146 39.85 -19.77 -5.15
C GLN A 146 39.58 -18.34 -4.67
N ASP A 147 39.96 -17.37 -5.49
CA ASP A 147 39.62 -15.97 -5.27
C ASP A 147 38.24 -15.69 -5.85
N VAL A 148 37.34 -15.22 -4.99
CA VAL A 148 35.92 -15.04 -5.32
C VAL A 148 35.56 -13.56 -5.22
N PRO A 149 34.95 -12.97 -6.26
CA PRO A 149 34.48 -11.57 -6.19
C PRO A 149 33.42 -11.41 -5.08
N THR A 150 33.66 -10.47 -4.17
CA THR A 150 32.77 -10.12 -3.06
C THR A 150 32.53 -8.61 -3.02
N THR A 151 31.51 -8.16 -2.31
CA THR A 151 31.21 -6.74 -2.10
C THR A 151 31.50 -6.38 -0.66
N ILE A 152 32.33 -5.36 -0.47
CA ILE A 152 32.75 -4.89 0.86
C ILE A 152 31.51 -4.59 1.71
N GLY A 153 31.48 -5.10 2.94
CA GLY A 153 30.38 -4.92 3.90
C GLY A 153 29.23 -5.91 3.78
N LYS A 154 29.15 -6.72 2.70
CA LYS A 154 28.13 -7.79 2.59
C LYS A 154 28.51 -9.00 3.45
N ILE A 155 27.48 -9.68 3.96
CA ILE A 155 27.62 -10.93 4.72
C ILE A 155 27.61 -12.10 3.74
N TYR A 156 28.48 -13.08 3.95
CA TYR A 156 28.57 -14.29 3.17
C TYR A 156 28.53 -15.52 4.06
N THR A 157 27.85 -16.57 3.61
CA THR A 157 27.85 -17.89 4.26
C THR A 157 28.82 -18.82 3.53
N LEU A 158 29.86 -19.27 4.23
CA LEU A 158 30.79 -20.31 3.81
C LEU A 158 30.30 -21.66 4.35
N SER A 159 30.05 -22.62 3.47
CA SER A 159 29.57 -23.95 3.88
C SER A 159 30.43 -25.07 3.31
N GLN A 160 30.55 -26.12 4.12
CA GLN A 160 31.21 -27.37 3.81
C GLN A 160 30.20 -28.53 3.93
N HIS A 161 30.25 -29.45 2.98
CA HIS A 161 29.56 -30.75 3.06
C HIS A 161 30.58 -31.87 2.85
N ILE A 162 30.76 -32.74 3.85
CA ILE A 162 31.63 -33.93 3.79
C ILE A 162 30.74 -35.18 3.89
N PRO A 163 30.55 -35.93 2.78
CA PRO A 163 29.61 -37.04 2.74
C PRO A 163 30.15 -38.37 3.31
N SER A 164 31.45 -38.48 3.63
CA SER A 164 32.05 -39.74 4.08
C SER A 164 33.14 -39.52 5.15
N PRO A 165 33.17 -40.36 6.21
CA PRO A 165 34.19 -40.27 7.24
C PRO A 165 35.57 -40.69 6.73
N TYR A 166 35.69 -41.37 5.58
CA TYR A 166 36.97 -41.88 5.08
C TYR A 166 37.80 -40.86 4.26
N LEU A 167 37.31 -39.63 4.12
CA LEU A 167 38.03 -38.57 3.42
C LEU A 167 38.98 -37.82 4.35
N LEU A 168 40.06 -37.28 3.77
CA LEU A 168 40.98 -36.36 4.45
C LEU A 168 40.18 -35.23 5.09
N GLY A 169 40.37 -34.99 6.39
CA GLY A 169 39.79 -33.84 7.08
C GLY A 169 40.06 -32.56 6.28
N CYS A 170 38.99 -31.82 5.99
CA CYS A 170 39.04 -30.60 5.20
C CYS A 170 38.63 -29.43 6.09
N SER A 171 39.48 -28.42 6.17
CA SER A 171 39.16 -27.16 6.84
C SER A 171 39.06 -26.06 5.80
N LEU A 172 37.96 -25.30 5.82
CA LEU A 172 37.74 -24.15 4.96
C LEU A 172 38.09 -22.87 5.70
N TYR A 173 38.66 -21.92 4.97
CA TYR A 173 39.00 -20.60 5.47
C TYR A 173 38.56 -19.55 4.46
N ALA A 174 37.90 -18.50 4.93
CA ALA A 174 37.70 -17.26 4.19
C ALA A 174 38.75 -16.26 4.67
N SER A 175 39.45 -15.60 3.75
CA SER A 175 40.52 -14.64 4.06
C SER A 175 40.55 -13.49 3.06
N ASP A 176 41.05 -12.34 3.51
CA ASP A 176 41.30 -11.21 2.61
C ASP A 176 42.52 -11.53 1.72
N THR A 177 42.42 -11.24 0.42
CA THR A 177 43.53 -11.46 -0.53
C THR A 177 44.70 -10.49 -0.28
N SER A 178 44.44 -9.35 0.34
CA SER A 178 45.39 -8.25 0.52
C SER A 178 46.06 -8.23 1.90
N ARG A 179 45.44 -8.88 2.89
CA ARG A 179 45.88 -8.91 4.28
C ARG A 179 45.71 -10.35 4.71
N SER A 180 46.76 -10.99 5.23
CA SER A 180 46.74 -12.39 5.66
C SER A 180 45.88 -12.67 6.91
N THR A 181 44.77 -11.93 7.05
CA THR A 181 43.76 -11.99 8.11
C THR A 181 42.64 -12.93 7.71
N GLN A 182 42.38 -13.90 8.58
CA GLN A 182 41.23 -14.81 8.48
C GLN A 182 39.93 -14.07 8.80
N LEU A 183 38.93 -14.21 7.93
CA LEU A 183 37.59 -13.65 8.10
C LEU A 183 36.65 -14.65 8.78
N ALA A 184 36.75 -15.93 8.42
CA ALA A 184 36.09 -17.03 9.11
C ALA A 184 36.72 -18.38 8.74
N SER A 185 36.40 -19.42 9.51
CA SER A 185 36.82 -20.79 9.22
C SER A 185 35.74 -21.80 9.55
N VAL A 186 35.68 -22.86 8.77
CA VAL A 186 34.92 -24.07 9.05
C VAL A 186 35.94 -25.20 9.19
N SER A 187 36.06 -25.79 10.38
CA SER A 187 37.01 -26.89 10.61
C SER A 187 36.31 -28.16 11.05
N THR A 188 36.86 -29.28 10.62
CA THR A 188 36.47 -30.62 11.05
C THR A 188 37.68 -31.34 11.62
N ASP A 189 37.51 -31.92 12.81
CA ASP A 189 38.45 -32.90 13.33
C ASP A 189 38.27 -34.21 12.54
N ASN A 190 39.37 -34.96 12.41
CA ASN A 190 39.50 -36.03 11.41
C ASN A 190 38.32 -37.04 11.39
N PHE A 191 37.95 -37.49 10.18
CA PHE A 191 37.09 -38.65 9.90
C PHE A 191 35.61 -38.60 10.32
N THR A 192 34.94 -37.45 10.31
CA THR A 192 33.47 -37.37 10.53
C THR A 192 32.71 -36.80 9.34
N VAL A 193 31.58 -37.42 8.97
CA VAL A 193 30.56 -36.81 8.10
C VAL A 193 30.07 -35.53 8.78
N SER A 194 30.16 -34.40 8.08
CA SER A 194 29.82 -33.13 8.70
C SER A 194 29.38 -32.12 7.65
N ASP A 195 28.23 -31.52 7.92
CA ASP A 195 27.76 -30.29 7.29
C ASP A 195 28.00 -29.16 8.28
N LYS A 196 28.92 -28.27 7.93
CA LYS A 196 29.24 -27.12 8.76
C LYS A 196 29.25 -25.87 7.93
N SER A 197 28.80 -24.78 8.52
CA SER A 197 28.84 -23.46 7.90
C SER A 197 29.23 -22.40 8.90
N THR A 198 29.71 -21.28 8.38
CA THR A 198 30.00 -20.06 9.15
C THR A 198 29.72 -18.85 8.27
N THR A 199 29.47 -17.70 8.90
CA THR A 199 29.31 -16.43 8.20
C THR A 199 30.53 -15.54 8.36
N PHE A 200 30.79 -14.66 7.39
CA PHE A 200 31.77 -13.58 7.52
C PHE A 200 31.31 -12.32 6.77
N ILE A 201 31.87 -11.16 7.13
CA ILE A 201 31.68 -9.90 6.40
C ILE A 201 32.88 -9.71 5.48
N ALA A 202 32.64 -9.47 4.19
CA ALA A 202 33.74 -9.20 3.26
C ALA A 202 34.37 -7.84 3.54
N THR A 203 35.69 -7.83 3.76
CA THR A 203 36.49 -6.60 3.99
C THR A 203 37.13 -6.06 2.70
N SER A 204 37.06 -6.84 1.62
CA SER A 204 37.67 -6.56 0.32
C SER A 204 36.71 -6.91 -0.82
N SER A 205 36.98 -6.35 -2.02
CA SER A 205 36.26 -6.68 -3.25
C SER A 205 36.52 -8.12 -3.74
N THR A 206 37.42 -8.84 -3.09
CA THR A 206 37.73 -10.24 -3.39
C THR A 206 38.04 -10.96 -2.10
N THR A 207 37.42 -12.13 -1.91
CA THR A 207 37.68 -13.01 -0.77
C THR A 207 38.33 -14.29 -1.28
N ARG A 208 39.43 -14.70 -0.64
CA ARG A 208 40.07 -15.99 -0.89
C ARG A 208 39.42 -17.07 -0.05
N ILE A 209 38.84 -18.06 -0.70
CA ILE A 209 38.32 -19.27 -0.07
C ILE A 209 39.38 -20.35 -0.19
N THR A 210 39.92 -20.80 0.94
CA THR A 210 40.98 -21.81 1.01
C THR A 210 40.45 -23.08 1.64
N ALA A 211 40.54 -24.20 0.94
CA ALA A 211 40.31 -25.55 1.45
C ALA A 211 41.66 -26.20 1.78
N VAL A 212 41.89 -26.49 3.06
CA VAL A 212 43.11 -27.13 3.56
C VAL A 212 42.80 -28.59 3.88
N PHE A 213 43.59 -29.48 3.30
CA PHE A 213 43.53 -30.92 3.51
C PHE A 213 44.78 -31.38 4.28
N GLY A 214 44.58 -32.07 5.41
CA GLY A 214 45.66 -32.71 6.19
C GLY A 214 45.62 -32.42 7.70
N GLY A 215 46.16 -33.35 8.51
CA GLY A 215 46.09 -33.32 9.99
C GLY A 215 47.05 -34.30 10.67
N SER A 216 47.20 -34.17 12.00
CA SER A 216 48.17 -34.90 12.85
C SER A 216 48.00 -36.44 12.88
N GLY A 217 46.93 -36.97 12.30
CA GLY A 217 46.71 -38.41 12.08
C GLY A 217 47.41 -38.99 10.84
N LEU A 218 48.01 -38.17 9.98
CA LEU A 218 48.76 -38.66 8.81
C LEU A 218 50.04 -39.43 9.19
N SER A 219 50.47 -39.32 10.46
CA SER A 219 51.59 -40.07 11.02
C SER A 219 51.36 -41.59 11.03
N SER A 220 50.11 -42.07 10.98
CA SER A 220 49.80 -43.51 10.89
C SER A 220 49.65 -44.04 9.47
N LEU A 221 49.75 -43.20 8.42
CA LEU A 221 49.73 -43.64 7.03
C LEU A 221 51.15 -43.90 6.50
N TYR A 222 51.98 -44.56 7.31
CA TYR A 222 53.09 -45.33 6.76
C TYR A 222 52.44 -46.52 6.02
N ASN A 223 52.23 -46.39 4.70
CA ASN A 223 51.49 -47.32 3.81
C ASN A 223 49.95 -47.34 3.87
N GLY A 224 49.30 -46.23 4.25
CA GLY A 224 47.85 -46.13 4.15
C GLY A 224 47.37 -45.84 2.72
N TYR A 225 46.90 -46.86 2.01
CA TYR A 225 46.23 -46.70 0.72
C TYR A 225 44.85 -46.05 0.92
N LEU A 226 44.57 -44.96 0.20
CA LEU A 226 43.18 -44.59 -0.10
C LEU A 226 42.60 -45.75 -0.92
N GLN A 227 41.70 -46.55 -0.35
CA GLN A 227 41.05 -47.61 -1.11
C GLN A 227 40.04 -46.97 -2.08
N PRO A 228 40.14 -47.25 -3.40
CA PRO A 228 39.12 -46.84 -4.34
C PRO A 228 37.97 -47.83 -4.23
N GLU A 229 37.12 -47.68 -3.22
CA GLU A 229 35.77 -48.21 -3.37
C GLU A 229 35.07 -47.35 -4.44
N SER A 230 34.29 -47.98 -5.30
CA SER A 230 33.73 -47.46 -6.55
C SER A 230 32.69 -46.34 -6.39
N THR A 231 32.74 -45.58 -5.30
CA THR A 231 31.83 -44.52 -4.93
C THR A 231 32.56 -43.19 -4.99
N SER A 232 32.11 -42.29 -5.87
CA SER A 232 32.57 -40.90 -5.91
C SER A 232 32.14 -40.19 -4.63
N TYR A 233 33.08 -39.91 -3.72
CA TYR A 233 32.80 -39.10 -2.53
C TYR A 233 33.12 -37.64 -2.84
N ASN A 234 32.10 -36.80 -2.90
CA ASN A 234 32.22 -35.40 -3.28
C ASN A 234 32.17 -34.51 -2.04
N THR A 235 33.32 -34.01 -1.58
CA THR A 235 33.31 -32.90 -0.61
C THR A 235 32.90 -31.64 -1.38
N SER A 236 31.85 -30.95 -0.94
CA SER A 236 31.42 -29.71 -1.61
C SER A 236 31.68 -28.50 -0.74
N VAL A 237 32.12 -27.42 -1.40
CA VAL A 237 32.29 -26.10 -0.81
C VAL A 237 31.33 -25.16 -1.50
N SER A 238 30.61 -24.38 -0.70
CA SER A 238 29.77 -23.30 -1.23
C SER A 238 29.98 -21.99 -0.51
N LEU A 239 29.81 -20.91 -1.26
CA LEU A 239 29.84 -19.54 -0.78
C LEU A 239 28.60 -18.83 -1.31
N LYS A 240 27.76 -18.32 -0.41
CA LYS A 240 26.52 -17.63 -0.75
C LYS A 240 26.56 -16.22 -0.20
N GLU A 241 26.19 -15.23 -1.02
CA GLU A 241 25.90 -13.89 -0.54
C GLU A 241 24.59 -13.91 0.26
N ASN A 242 24.62 -13.41 1.49
CA ASN A 242 23.42 -13.25 2.31
C ASN A 242 22.74 -11.92 1.96
N SER A 243 21.40 -11.90 1.98
CA SER A 243 20.63 -10.68 1.78
C SER A 243 21.04 -9.62 2.83
N ASP A 244 21.23 -8.39 2.39
CA ASP A 244 21.66 -7.30 3.27
C ASP A 244 20.50 -6.80 4.11
N THR A 245 20.41 -7.30 5.35
CA THR A 245 19.36 -6.93 6.30
C THR A 245 19.31 -5.43 6.60
N THR A 246 20.40 -4.68 6.39
CA THR A 246 20.44 -3.22 6.57
C THR A 246 19.71 -2.51 5.44
N GLN A 247 19.87 -3.01 4.20
CA GLN A 247 19.15 -2.48 3.05
C GLN A 247 17.67 -2.83 3.14
N ILE A 248 17.33 -4.09 3.48
CA ILE A 248 15.93 -4.49 3.67
C ILE A 248 15.25 -3.60 4.72
N LYS A 249 15.95 -3.30 5.83
CA LYS A 249 15.44 -2.37 6.85
C LYS A 249 15.20 -0.97 6.28
N THR A 250 16.15 -0.43 5.52
CA THR A 250 16.04 0.89 4.90
C THR A 250 14.87 0.97 3.92
N ASP A 251 14.65 -0.10 3.16
CA ASP A 251 13.57 -0.18 2.17
C ASP A 251 12.20 -0.34 2.84
N ILE A 252 12.11 -1.12 3.94
CA ILE A 252 10.91 -1.19 4.79
C ILE A 252 10.60 0.17 5.39
N ASP A 253 11.60 0.84 5.95
CA ASP A 253 11.45 2.18 6.53
C ASP A 253 10.89 3.15 5.49
N ALA A 254 11.37 3.09 4.25
CA ALA A 254 10.90 3.93 3.15
C ALA A 254 9.42 3.75 2.78
N LEU A 255 8.75 2.65 3.19
CA LEU A 255 7.31 2.48 3.03
C LEU A 255 6.50 3.41 3.93
N PHE A 256 7.08 3.84 5.05
CA PHE A 256 6.42 4.62 6.09
C PHE A 256 6.61 6.13 5.91
N LEU A 257 5.68 6.91 6.45
CA LEU A 257 5.84 8.36 6.52
C LEU A 257 7.11 8.70 7.30
N ASP A 258 7.85 9.69 6.82
CA ASP A 258 9.15 10.13 7.37
C ASP A 258 10.21 9.02 7.47
N ASN A 259 10.02 7.92 6.74
CA ASN A 259 10.84 6.71 6.82
C ASN A 259 10.88 6.09 8.23
N MET A 260 9.76 6.15 8.96
CA MET A 260 9.68 5.68 10.35
C MET A 260 8.48 4.73 10.54
N PRO A 261 8.69 3.43 10.80
CA PRO A 261 7.61 2.50 11.12
C PRO A 261 6.77 2.93 12.33
N THR A 262 7.37 3.66 13.26
CA THR A 262 6.70 4.22 14.44
C THR A 262 5.75 5.37 14.13
N SER A 263 5.78 5.94 12.92
CA SER A 263 4.78 6.93 12.48
C SER A 263 3.36 6.35 12.40
N ASN A 264 3.26 5.01 12.32
CA ASN A 264 2.01 4.29 12.12
C ASN A 264 1.21 4.78 10.89
N ALA A 265 1.92 5.29 9.88
CA ALA A 265 1.37 5.78 8.63
C ALA A 265 2.29 5.38 7.47
N ILE A 266 1.70 5.02 6.34
CA ILE A 266 2.45 4.71 5.11
C ILE A 266 2.43 5.90 4.14
N LYS A 267 3.41 5.96 3.25
CA LYS A 267 3.41 6.93 2.16
C LYS A 267 2.29 6.63 1.17
N LYS A 268 1.74 7.67 0.52
CA LYS A 268 0.75 7.50 -0.55
C LYS A 268 1.25 6.62 -1.71
N THR A 269 2.56 6.66 -1.97
CA THR A 269 3.24 5.88 -3.01
C THR A 269 3.48 4.42 -2.64
N THR A 270 3.33 4.04 -1.38
CA THR A 270 3.45 2.65 -0.95
C THR A 270 2.32 1.86 -1.57
N ASP A 271 2.62 0.77 -2.28
CA ASP A 271 1.63 -0.08 -2.92
C ASP A 271 1.89 -1.56 -2.59
N GLN A 272 0.99 -2.42 -3.06
CA GLN A 272 1.11 -3.86 -2.81
C GLN A 272 2.37 -4.43 -3.47
N ALA A 273 2.81 -3.89 -4.60
CA ALA A 273 3.98 -4.39 -5.32
C ALA A 273 5.27 -4.15 -4.53
N ALA A 274 5.40 -2.98 -3.86
CA ALA A 274 6.52 -2.67 -2.99
C ALA A 274 6.58 -3.62 -1.77
N ILE A 275 5.43 -3.89 -1.15
CA ILE A 275 5.33 -4.82 -0.01
C ILE A 275 5.67 -6.25 -0.43
N ASP A 276 5.09 -6.74 -1.53
CA ASP A 276 5.34 -8.08 -2.08
C ASP A 276 6.82 -8.28 -2.44
N ALA A 277 7.47 -7.23 -2.96
CA ALA A 277 8.90 -7.27 -3.29
C ALA A 277 9.77 -7.43 -2.05
N LEU A 278 9.44 -6.73 -0.96
CA LEU A 278 10.16 -6.85 0.32
C LEU A 278 9.87 -8.18 1.02
N GLN A 279 8.63 -8.69 0.95
CA GLN A 279 8.27 -9.99 1.50
C GLN A 279 9.15 -11.10 0.91
N LYS A 280 9.36 -11.10 -0.41
CA LYS A 280 10.25 -12.06 -1.08
C LYS A 280 11.70 -11.98 -0.59
N GLN A 281 12.18 -10.80 -0.23
CA GLN A 281 13.53 -10.61 0.33
C GLN A 281 13.64 -11.11 1.77
N ILE A 282 12.56 -10.97 2.57
CA ILE A 282 12.50 -11.49 3.94
C ILE A 282 12.37 -13.01 3.95
N ASP A 283 11.59 -13.60 3.03
CA ASP A 283 11.33 -15.05 2.98
C ASP A 283 12.61 -15.88 2.85
N ILE A 284 13.59 -15.37 2.09
CA ILE A 284 14.90 -16.02 1.86
C ILE A 284 15.89 -15.89 3.04
N LEU A 285 15.57 -15.11 4.08
CA LEU A 285 16.42 -14.99 5.27
C LEU A 285 16.33 -16.24 6.14
N GLU A 286 17.45 -16.66 6.73
CA GLU A 286 17.46 -17.66 7.80
C GLU A 286 16.74 -17.15 9.06
N ALA A 287 16.15 -18.07 9.83
CA ALA A 287 15.41 -17.73 11.04
C ALA A 287 16.31 -16.99 12.06
N SER A 288 15.91 -15.77 12.41
CA SER A 288 16.64 -14.89 13.32
C SER A 288 15.71 -13.84 13.91
N THR A 289 16.13 -13.21 15.02
CA THR A 289 15.42 -12.08 15.62
C THR A 289 15.31 -10.88 14.66
N THR A 290 16.34 -10.67 13.83
CA THR A 290 16.32 -9.65 12.78
C THR A 290 15.24 -9.94 11.73
N LYS A 291 15.14 -11.19 11.24
CA LYS A 291 14.06 -11.59 10.31
C LYS A 291 12.68 -11.33 10.92
N THR A 292 12.47 -11.71 12.18
CA THR A 292 11.21 -11.48 12.88
C THR A 292 10.87 -9.98 12.99
N THR A 293 11.87 -9.13 13.27
CA THR A 293 11.67 -7.68 13.37
C THR A 293 11.25 -7.09 12.01
N LEU A 294 11.97 -7.41 10.94
CA LEU A 294 11.65 -6.96 9.58
C LEU A 294 10.27 -7.45 9.14
N GLN A 295 9.92 -8.70 9.44
CA GLN A 295 8.60 -9.26 9.12
C GLN A 295 7.48 -8.51 9.84
N ASN A 296 7.66 -8.18 11.12
CA ASN A 296 6.64 -7.43 11.87
C ASN A 296 6.45 -6.01 11.33
N GLU A 297 7.53 -5.32 10.98
CA GLU A 297 7.44 -3.99 10.37
C GLU A 297 6.77 -4.05 8.98
N LEU A 298 7.08 -5.06 8.17
CA LEU A 298 6.43 -5.23 6.87
C LEU A 298 4.94 -5.60 7.02
N ASN A 299 4.58 -6.43 8.00
CA ASN A 299 3.19 -6.74 8.32
C ASN A 299 2.41 -5.49 8.73
N LEU A 300 3.02 -4.59 9.52
CA LEU A 300 2.41 -3.31 9.88
C LEU A 300 2.16 -2.45 8.63
N ALA A 301 3.12 -2.38 7.69
CA ALA A 301 2.92 -1.66 6.43
C ALA A 301 1.75 -2.26 5.62
N GLN A 302 1.61 -3.58 5.60
CA GLN A 302 0.50 -4.29 4.94
C GLN A 302 -0.85 -3.98 5.60
N GLU A 303 -0.93 -4.00 6.93
CA GLU A 303 -2.14 -3.64 7.67
C GLU A 303 -2.57 -2.21 7.38
N LEU A 304 -1.63 -1.27 7.39
CA LEU A 304 -1.89 0.14 7.06
C LEU A 304 -2.30 0.34 5.59
N LEU A 305 -1.73 -0.43 4.66
CA LEU A 305 -2.14 -0.41 3.26
C LEU A 305 -3.58 -0.89 3.09
N ASN A 306 -3.93 -2.01 3.74
CA ASN A 306 -5.27 -2.55 3.72
C ASN A 306 -6.28 -1.56 4.32
N ALA A 307 -5.92 -0.91 5.43
CA ALA A 307 -6.75 0.11 6.07
C ALA A 307 -6.97 1.33 5.17
N ARG A 308 -5.92 1.81 4.49
CA ARG A 308 -6.07 2.92 3.52
C ARG A 308 -6.98 2.55 2.35
N ILE A 309 -6.80 1.37 1.76
CA ILE A 309 -7.63 0.91 0.63
C ILE A 309 -9.09 0.78 1.06
N ALA A 310 -9.33 0.24 2.26
CA ALA A 310 -10.68 0.16 2.82
C ALA A 310 -11.28 1.57 3.01
N GLY A 311 -10.53 2.51 3.59
CA GLY A 311 -10.96 3.89 3.77
C GLY A 311 -11.27 4.62 2.45
N GLU A 312 -10.45 4.42 1.41
CA GLU A 312 -10.70 4.99 0.07
C GLU A 312 -11.97 4.41 -0.58
N ALA A 313 -12.23 3.11 -0.37
CA ALA A 313 -13.44 2.45 -0.86
C ALA A 313 -14.70 2.98 -0.13
N GLU A 314 -14.62 3.18 1.20
CA GLU A 314 -15.69 3.78 2.00
C GLU A 314 -16.03 5.20 1.52
N GLN A 315 -15.01 6.03 1.29
CA GLN A 315 -15.19 7.39 0.76
C GLN A 315 -15.88 7.38 -0.61
N THR A 316 -15.46 6.50 -1.51
CA THR A 316 -16.05 6.36 -2.85
C THR A 316 -17.50 5.90 -2.78
N ALA A 317 -17.80 4.92 -1.91
CA ALA A 317 -19.16 4.42 -1.71
C ALA A 317 -20.09 5.49 -1.14
N ALA A 318 -19.63 6.25 -0.14
CA ALA A 318 -20.37 7.36 0.44
C ALA A 318 -20.62 8.47 -0.58
N LYS A 319 -19.60 8.88 -1.35
CA LYS A 319 -19.76 9.90 -2.40
C LYS A 319 -20.76 9.47 -3.48
N THR A 320 -20.70 8.21 -3.90
CA THR A 320 -21.65 7.66 -4.89
C THR A 320 -23.07 7.68 -4.34
N ALA A 321 -23.26 7.20 -3.10
CA ALA A 321 -24.58 7.17 -2.46
C ALA A 321 -25.19 8.57 -2.28
N ILE A 322 -24.38 9.57 -1.91
CA ILE A 322 -24.81 10.97 -1.82
C ILE A 322 -25.18 11.51 -3.20
N ASN A 323 -24.30 11.36 -4.20
CA ASN A 323 -24.54 11.84 -5.55
C ASN A 323 -25.86 11.29 -6.11
N ASP A 324 -26.15 10.00 -5.88
CA ASP A 324 -27.36 9.34 -6.35
C ASP A 324 -28.67 9.93 -5.78
N LEU A 325 -28.62 10.73 -4.72
CA LEU A 325 -29.78 11.46 -4.17
C LEU A 325 -30.15 12.68 -5.03
N PHE A 326 -29.24 13.18 -5.86
CA PHE A 326 -29.39 14.44 -6.59
C PHE A 326 -29.58 14.23 -8.10
N ILE A 327 -30.30 15.15 -8.74
CA ILE A 327 -30.52 15.16 -10.19
C ILE A 327 -29.16 15.14 -10.92
N ASP A 328 -29.06 14.31 -11.96
CA ASP A 328 -27.83 14.06 -12.73
C ASP A 328 -26.64 13.57 -11.90
N ASN A 329 -26.91 12.98 -10.73
CA ASN A 329 -25.91 12.49 -9.79
C ASN A 329 -24.91 13.58 -9.37
N ASN A 330 -25.40 14.81 -9.17
CA ASN A 330 -24.57 15.98 -8.87
C ASN A 330 -25.14 16.77 -7.69
N THR A 331 -24.36 16.88 -6.60
CA THR A 331 -24.75 17.57 -5.36
C THR A 331 -24.98 19.07 -5.53
N ALA A 332 -24.58 19.67 -6.65
CA ALA A 332 -24.92 21.05 -6.99
C ALA A 332 -26.42 21.23 -7.32
N ASN A 333 -27.09 20.19 -7.82
CA ASN A 333 -28.48 20.22 -8.23
C ASN A 333 -29.44 20.00 -7.04
N HIS A 334 -30.75 19.95 -7.33
CA HIS A 334 -31.77 19.52 -6.37
C HIS A 334 -31.81 18.00 -6.21
N ILE A 335 -32.42 17.54 -5.12
CA ILE A 335 -32.72 16.12 -4.93
C ILE A 335 -33.67 15.59 -6.02
N LYS A 336 -33.57 14.30 -6.32
CA LYS A 336 -34.52 13.63 -7.23
C LYS A 336 -35.92 13.58 -6.61
N ASP A 337 -36.95 13.56 -7.44
CA ASP A 337 -38.34 13.32 -6.99
C ASP A 337 -38.50 11.98 -6.28
N THR A 338 -37.70 10.99 -6.69
CA THR A 338 -37.66 9.65 -6.11
C THR A 338 -36.82 9.55 -4.83
N THR A 339 -36.12 10.61 -4.42
CA THR A 339 -35.33 10.60 -3.18
C THR A 339 -36.28 10.51 -1.99
N THR A 340 -36.03 9.55 -1.11
CA THR A 340 -36.84 9.28 0.09
C THR A 340 -35.98 9.35 1.34
N GLN A 341 -36.62 9.44 2.52
CA GLN A 341 -35.91 9.40 3.80
C GLN A 341 -35.03 8.15 3.94
N ALA A 342 -35.54 6.99 3.50
CA ALA A 342 -34.78 5.74 3.51
C ALA A 342 -33.52 5.79 2.63
N ALA A 343 -33.56 6.51 1.50
CA ALA A 343 -32.37 6.70 0.66
C ALA A 343 -31.32 7.58 1.35
N ILE A 344 -31.75 8.63 2.05
CA ILE A 344 -30.86 9.51 2.83
C ILE A 344 -30.23 8.74 4.00
N GLU A 345 -31.02 7.95 4.74
CA GLU A 345 -30.51 7.10 5.84
C GLU A 345 -29.50 6.04 5.35
N ALA A 346 -29.74 5.46 4.16
CA ALA A 346 -28.80 4.54 3.54
C ALA A 346 -27.48 5.24 3.18
N ALA A 347 -27.52 6.47 2.65
CA ALA A 347 -26.33 7.26 2.40
C ALA A 347 -25.62 7.68 3.70
N GLN A 348 -26.36 8.06 4.75
CA GLN A 348 -25.83 8.37 6.08
C GLN A 348 -25.00 7.22 6.64
N THR A 349 -25.51 5.98 6.52
CA THR A 349 -24.79 4.78 6.96
C THR A 349 -23.42 4.63 6.26
N LYS A 350 -23.31 5.05 4.98
CA LYS A 350 -22.05 5.03 4.24
C LYS A 350 -21.11 6.16 4.67
N VAL A 351 -21.63 7.37 4.87
CA VAL A 351 -20.86 8.50 5.42
C VAL A 351 -20.31 8.16 6.80
N ASP A 352 -21.09 7.43 7.61
CA ASP A 352 -20.67 7.07 8.96
C ASP A 352 -19.50 6.09 9.03
N ALA A 353 -19.36 5.25 8.01
CA ALA A 353 -18.24 4.33 7.86
C ALA A 353 -16.92 5.05 7.47
N VAL A 354 -16.99 6.26 6.91
CA VAL A 354 -15.79 6.99 6.47
C VAL A 354 -14.93 7.38 7.68
N THR A 355 -13.70 6.89 7.69
CA THR A 355 -12.75 7.12 8.79
C THR A 355 -11.99 8.44 8.71
N ASP A 356 -11.77 8.98 7.49
CA ASP A 356 -11.17 10.30 7.32
C ASP A 356 -12.16 11.39 7.77
N THR A 357 -11.85 12.05 8.87
CA THR A 357 -12.75 13.03 9.50
C THR A 357 -13.01 14.26 8.64
N THR A 358 -12.06 14.64 7.78
CA THR A 358 -12.20 15.81 6.90
C THR A 358 -13.15 15.46 5.76
N VAL A 359 -12.90 14.33 5.09
CA VAL A 359 -13.76 13.84 4.01
C VAL A 359 -15.17 13.53 4.54
N LYS A 360 -15.27 12.93 5.73
CA LYS A 360 -16.56 12.67 6.38
C LYS A 360 -17.35 13.96 6.60
N ALA A 361 -16.71 15.04 7.04
CA ALA A 361 -17.39 16.32 7.26
C ALA A 361 -17.89 16.95 5.94
N GLU A 362 -17.09 16.88 4.87
CA GLU A 362 -17.51 17.36 3.54
C GLU A 362 -18.70 16.58 3.00
N LEU A 363 -18.66 15.24 3.07
CA LEU A 363 -19.75 14.37 2.64
C LEU A 363 -21.02 14.57 3.50
N GLN A 364 -20.86 14.78 4.81
CA GLN A 364 -21.98 15.06 5.71
C GLN A 364 -22.69 16.36 5.32
N ALA A 365 -21.95 17.42 4.97
CA ALA A 365 -22.56 18.69 4.55
C ALA A 365 -23.40 18.54 3.27
N GLU A 366 -22.97 17.70 2.32
CA GLU A 366 -23.75 17.40 1.12
C GLU A 366 -25.00 16.57 1.43
N LEU A 367 -24.91 15.65 2.38
CA LEU A 367 -26.05 14.85 2.82
C LEU A 367 -27.08 15.68 3.61
N ASP A 368 -26.61 16.60 4.46
CA ASP A 368 -27.45 17.54 5.20
C ASP A 368 -28.24 18.45 4.25
N LYS A 369 -27.64 18.86 3.11
CA LYS A 369 -28.36 19.55 2.03
C LYS A 369 -29.51 18.70 1.49
N ALA A 370 -29.26 17.42 1.20
CA ALA A 370 -30.31 16.52 0.69
C ALA A 370 -31.47 16.37 1.68
N GLN A 371 -31.15 16.25 2.97
CA GLN A 371 -32.15 16.19 4.04
C GLN A 371 -33.00 17.47 4.10
N ALA A 372 -32.35 18.64 4.07
CA ALA A 372 -33.05 19.92 4.10
C ALA A 372 -34.01 20.10 2.91
N GLU A 373 -33.60 19.69 1.70
CA GLU A 373 -34.47 19.75 0.53
C GLU A 373 -35.65 18.77 0.61
N LEU A 374 -35.44 17.56 1.17
CA LEU A 374 -36.51 16.59 1.38
C LEU A 374 -37.54 17.13 2.39
N ASP A 375 -37.07 17.66 3.51
CA ASP A 375 -37.91 18.23 4.55
C ASP A 375 -38.73 19.42 4.03
N ALA A 376 -38.12 20.28 3.21
CA ALA A 376 -38.81 21.39 2.55
C ALA A 376 -39.91 20.91 1.61
N ARG A 377 -39.64 19.90 0.78
CA ARG A 377 -40.62 19.31 -0.14
C ARG A 377 -41.77 18.65 0.60
N THR A 378 -41.49 17.91 1.67
CA THR A 378 -42.53 17.28 2.50
C THR A 378 -43.37 18.33 3.22
N SER A 379 -42.75 19.40 3.73
CA SER A 379 -43.46 20.51 4.36
C SER A 379 -44.37 21.22 3.37
N GLU A 380 -43.93 21.40 2.12
CA GLU A 380 -44.78 22.02 1.11
C GLU A 380 -46.00 21.18 0.76
N ALA A 381 -45.82 19.88 0.50
CA ALA A 381 -46.93 18.98 0.24
C ALA A 381 -47.97 18.97 1.37
N GLN A 382 -47.53 19.10 2.63
CA GLN A 382 -48.43 19.22 3.77
C GLN A 382 -49.21 20.55 3.79
N ARG A 383 -48.55 21.67 3.44
CA ARG A 383 -49.20 22.98 3.34
C ARG A 383 -50.25 23.00 2.23
N GLU A 384 -49.92 22.45 1.06
CA GLU A 384 -50.85 22.29 -0.05
C GLU A 384 -52.05 21.43 0.35
N ALA A 385 -51.83 20.24 0.92
CA ALA A 385 -52.92 19.37 1.34
C ALA A 385 -53.83 20.03 2.41
N ALA A 386 -53.25 20.76 3.36
CA ALA A 386 -54.02 21.47 4.38
C ALA A 386 -54.84 22.63 3.78
N ALA A 387 -54.28 23.36 2.82
CA ALA A 387 -54.97 24.45 2.14
C ALA A 387 -56.08 23.92 1.22
N THR A 388 -55.85 22.83 0.49
CA THR A 388 -56.86 22.14 -0.30
C THR A 388 -58.02 21.67 0.57
N ALA A 389 -57.74 20.95 1.66
CA ALA A 389 -58.78 20.46 2.56
C ALA A 389 -59.58 21.59 3.23
N ALA A 390 -58.91 22.69 3.60
CA ALA A 390 -59.58 23.87 4.16
C ALA A 390 -60.51 24.54 3.13
N THR A 391 -60.05 24.66 1.88
CA THR A 391 -60.80 25.29 0.78
C THR A 391 -61.99 24.44 0.35
N GLU A 392 -61.78 23.15 0.08
CA GLU A 392 -62.84 22.19 -0.25
C GLU A 392 -63.87 22.09 0.88
N GLY A 393 -63.42 22.13 2.14
CA GLY A 393 -64.27 22.06 3.33
C GLY A 393 -65.36 23.14 3.43
N LEU A 394 -65.21 24.26 2.70
CA LEU A 394 -66.20 25.35 2.61
C LEU A 394 -67.44 24.97 1.80
N PHE A 395 -67.33 24.00 0.89
CA PHE A 395 -68.37 23.66 -0.08
C PHE A 395 -69.16 22.41 0.31
N VAL A 396 -70.41 22.32 -0.13
CA VAL A 396 -71.26 21.15 0.09
C VAL A 396 -70.58 19.90 -0.48
N ASP A 397 -70.56 18.82 0.30
CA ASP A 397 -69.86 17.56 -0.02
C ASP A 397 -68.36 17.68 -0.30
N ASN A 398 -67.74 18.79 0.14
CA ASN A 398 -66.35 19.14 -0.16
C ASN A 398 -66.05 19.25 -1.66
N ASP A 399 -67.04 19.70 -2.45
CA ASP A 399 -66.95 19.84 -3.90
C ASP A 399 -67.07 21.31 -4.30
N THR A 400 -65.99 21.90 -4.80
CA THR A 400 -65.93 23.34 -5.12
C THR A 400 -66.83 23.76 -6.29
N THR A 401 -67.44 22.80 -6.98
CA THR A 401 -68.44 23.08 -8.02
C THR A 401 -69.85 23.28 -7.46
N LYS A 402 -70.07 22.97 -6.17
CA LYS A 402 -71.35 23.14 -5.47
C LYS A 402 -71.40 24.47 -4.70
N GLY A 403 -72.52 24.74 -4.05
CA GLY A 403 -72.65 25.90 -3.15
C GLY A 403 -71.85 25.73 -1.85
N ILE A 404 -71.62 26.84 -1.14
CA ILE A 404 -71.02 26.80 0.21
C ILE A 404 -71.94 26.14 1.24
N LYS A 405 -71.38 25.56 2.30
CA LYS A 405 -72.19 24.96 3.36
C LYS A 405 -73.01 26.04 4.09
N PRO A 406 -74.24 25.73 4.56
CA PRO A 406 -75.08 26.68 5.29
C PRO A 406 -74.41 27.29 6.54
N THR A 407 -73.48 26.55 7.15
CA THR A 407 -72.79 26.93 8.39
C THR A 407 -71.52 27.76 8.19
N ILE A 408 -71.07 27.97 6.95
CA ILE A 408 -69.88 28.78 6.68
C ILE A 408 -70.15 30.24 7.02
N ASP A 409 -69.20 30.91 7.64
CA ASP A 409 -69.19 32.35 7.88
C ASP A 409 -67.86 32.94 7.40
N GLN A 410 -67.66 34.25 7.65
CA GLN A 410 -66.42 34.92 7.23
C GLN A 410 -65.18 34.34 7.93
N ALA A 411 -65.31 33.92 9.19
CA ALA A 411 -64.20 33.36 9.94
C ALA A 411 -63.68 32.05 9.33
N ALA A 412 -64.58 31.22 8.78
CA ALA A 412 -64.20 30.02 8.04
C ALA A 412 -63.45 30.34 6.73
N ILE A 413 -63.85 31.37 5.99
CA ILE A 413 -63.13 31.83 4.79
C ILE A 413 -61.74 32.36 5.17
N ASP A 414 -61.65 33.20 6.19
CA ASP A 414 -60.39 33.79 6.66
C ASP A 414 -59.40 32.70 7.13
N ALA A 415 -59.89 31.64 7.79
CA ALA A 415 -59.07 30.51 8.20
C ALA A 415 -58.51 29.72 7.00
N ALA A 416 -59.31 29.53 5.94
CA ALA A 416 -58.82 28.90 4.70
C ALA A 416 -57.80 29.80 3.98
N GLN A 417 -58.02 31.13 3.94
CA GLN A 417 -57.07 32.10 3.42
C GLN A 417 -55.71 32.02 4.12
N GLU A 418 -55.69 31.89 5.44
CA GLU A 418 -54.46 31.74 6.21
C GLU A 418 -53.66 30.49 5.78
N LYS A 419 -54.34 29.38 5.49
CA LYS A 419 -53.68 28.16 4.97
C LYS A 419 -53.13 28.36 3.56
N ILE A 420 -53.90 28.96 2.66
CA ILE A 420 -53.46 29.30 1.30
C ILE A 420 -52.25 30.23 1.33
N ASN A 421 -52.23 31.21 2.25
CA ASN A 421 -51.12 32.14 2.39
C ASN A 421 -49.79 31.45 2.71
N ASN A 422 -49.83 30.29 3.37
CA ASN A 422 -48.65 29.50 3.71
C ASN A 422 -48.13 28.64 2.55
N VAL A 423 -48.94 28.35 1.52
CA VAL A 423 -48.49 27.65 0.31
C VAL A 423 -47.48 28.51 -0.45
N THR A 424 -46.40 27.88 -0.89
CA THR A 424 -45.30 28.54 -1.62
C THR A 424 -45.29 28.27 -3.11
N ASP A 425 -45.86 27.16 -3.59
CA ASP A 425 -46.08 26.94 -5.02
C ASP A 425 -47.07 28.00 -5.55
N PRO A 426 -46.63 28.88 -6.47
CA PRO A 426 -47.45 30.00 -6.92
C PRO A 426 -48.64 29.55 -7.76
N THR A 427 -48.55 28.39 -8.42
CA THR A 427 -49.62 27.85 -9.27
C THR A 427 -50.71 27.27 -8.41
N VAL A 428 -50.36 26.37 -7.48
CA VAL A 428 -51.30 25.77 -6.53
C VAL A 428 -51.96 26.85 -5.67
N LYS A 429 -51.18 27.84 -5.21
CA LYS A 429 -51.72 28.97 -4.45
C LYS A 429 -52.75 29.77 -5.24
N ALA A 430 -52.49 30.05 -6.53
CA ALA A 430 -53.42 30.79 -7.37
C ALA A 430 -54.71 30.00 -7.65
N GLU A 431 -54.62 28.70 -7.87
CA GLU A 431 -55.77 27.81 -8.05
C GLU A 431 -56.64 27.79 -6.79
N LEU A 432 -56.05 27.56 -5.63
CA LEU A 432 -56.77 27.56 -4.35
C LEU A 432 -57.38 28.93 -4.03
N GLN A 433 -56.69 30.02 -4.36
CA GLN A 433 -57.23 31.37 -4.19
C GLN A 433 -58.48 31.59 -5.06
N ALA A 434 -58.48 31.13 -6.31
CA ALA A 434 -59.64 31.25 -7.19
C ALA A 434 -60.85 30.48 -6.65
N GLU A 435 -60.64 29.31 -6.05
CA GLU A 435 -61.72 28.56 -5.40
C GLU A 435 -62.21 29.26 -4.13
N LEU A 436 -61.32 29.85 -3.33
CA LEU A 436 -61.70 30.64 -2.16
C LEU A 436 -62.54 31.87 -2.54
N ASP A 437 -62.18 32.57 -3.61
CA ASP A 437 -62.90 33.75 -4.09
C ASP A 437 -64.35 33.40 -4.49
N LYS A 438 -64.60 32.20 -5.05
CA LYS A 438 -65.96 31.69 -5.30
C LYS A 438 -66.73 31.50 -4.00
N ALA A 439 -66.11 30.95 -2.97
CA ALA A 439 -66.74 30.76 -1.66
C ALA A 439 -67.09 32.11 -1.02
N GLN A 440 -66.19 33.09 -1.10
CA GLN A 440 -66.44 34.45 -0.63
C GLN A 440 -67.63 35.10 -1.36
N ALA A 441 -67.64 35.05 -2.70
CA ALA A 441 -68.74 35.60 -3.48
C ALA A 441 -70.10 34.94 -3.15
N ALA A 442 -70.12 33.63 -2.89
CA ALA A 442 -71.31 32.91 -2.45
C ALA A 442 -71.79 33.34 -1.05
N LEU A 443 -70.86 33.60 -0.12
CA LEU A 443 -71.17 34.09 1.22
C LEU A 443 -71.76 35.51 1.17
N ASP A 444 -71.18 36.39 0.36
CA ASP A 444 -71.64 37.76 0.15
C ASP A 444 -73.04 37.77 -0.45
N ALA A 445 -73.28 36.93 -1.47
CA ALA A 445 -74.59 36.79 -2.10
C ALA A 445 -75.67 36.30 -1.11
N ARG A 446 -75.34 35.29 -0.28
CA ARG A 446 -76.26 34.80 0.76
C ARG A 446 -76.57 35.88 1.80
N THR A 447 -75.55 36.64 2.22
CA THR A 447 -75.72 37.74 3.18
C THR A 447 -76.61 38.84 2.61
N ALA A 448 -76.41 39.20 1.33
CA ALA A 448 -77.24 40.18 0.64
C ALA A 448 -78.70 39.68 0.46
N GLU A 449 -78.91 38.38 0.20
CA GLU A 449 -80.25 37.78 0.16
C GLU A 449 -80.93 37.86 1.54
N THR A 450 -80.26 37.45 2.61
CA THR A 450 -80.81 37.54 3.98
C THR A 450 -81.17 38.99 4.36
N GLN A 451 -80.36 39.96 3.94
CA GLN A 451 -80.67 41.38 4.14
C GLN A 451 -81.89 41.83 3.32
N ARG A 452 -82.04 41.37 2.07
CA ARG A 452 -83.23 41.62 1.25
C ARG A 452 -84.48 41.02 1.87
N GLU A 453 -84.44 39.75 2.29
CA GLU A 453 -85.56 39.08 2.97
C GLU A 453 -85.96 39.83 4.26
N ALA A 454 -84.98 40.25 5.07
CA ALA A 454 -85.23 41.02 6.28
C ALA A 454 -85.84 42.40 5.97
N ALA A 455 -85.37 43.08 4.92
CA ALA A 455 -85.90 44.37 4.48
C ALA A 455 -87.33 44.25 3.93
N ALA A 456 -87.61 43.25 3.09
CA ALA A 456 -88.94 42.95 2.57
C ALA A 456 -89.91 42.60 3.70
N LYS A 457 -89.47 41.78 4.67
CA LYS A 457 -90.25 41.48 5.87
C LYS A 457 -90.53 42.74 6.70
N ALA A 458 -89.53 43.56 6.99
CA ALA A 458 -89.71 44.79 7.76
C ALA A 458 -90.65 45.78 7.06
N ALA A 459 -90.54 45.92 5.73
CA ALA A 459 -91.43 46.76 4.93
C ALA A 459 -92.87 46.24 4.94
N THR A 460 -93.05 44.92 4.85
CA THR A 460 -94.37 44.27 4.93
C THR A 460 -94.98 44.43 6.32
N ASP A 461 -94.23 44.12 7.38
CA ASP A 461 -94.69 44.23 8.77
C ASP A 461 -95.10 45.67 9.08
N ALA A 462 -94.38 46.68 8.58
CA ALA A 462 -94.68 48.10 8.79
C ALA A 462 -96.04 48.58 8.24
N LEU A 463 -96.73 47.79 7.41
CA LEU A 463 -98.08 48.09 6.92
C LEU A 463 -99.18 47.87 7.99
N PHE A 464 -98.87 47.13 9.05
CA PHE A 464 -99.81 46.68 10.07
C PHE A 464 -99.64 47.41 11.41
N VAL A 465 -100.69 47.41 12.23
CA VAL A 465 -100.66 47.98 13.58
C VAL A 465 -99.62 47.24 14.43
N ASP A 466 -98.78 47.99 15.15
CA ASP A 466 -97.64 47.48 15.93
C ASP A 466 -96.67 46.58 15.17
N ASN A 467 -96.59 46.73 13.83
CA ASN A 467 -95.81 45.86 12.94
C ASN A 467 -96.21 44.37 13.02
N ASP A 468 -97.48 44.10 13.34
CA ASP A 468 -98.01 42.75 13.53
C ASP A 468 -99.20 42.53 12.60
N ALA A 469 -99.03 41.63 11.64
CA ALA A 469 -100.04 41.30 10.63
C ALA A 469 -101.37 40.80 11.24
N THR A 470 -101.38 40.34 12.49
CA THR A 470 -102.58 39.88 13.18
C THR A 470 -103.42 41.01 13.79
N LYS A 471 -102.88 42.23 13.89
CA LYS A 471 -103.54 43.39 14.53
C LYS A 471 -104.26 44.34 13.56
N GLY A 472 -104.34 43.96 12.28
CA GLY A 472 -105.01 44.75 11.24
C GLY A 472 -104.14 45.84 10.62
N ILE A 473 -104.62 46.44 9.53
CA ILE A 473 -103.89 47.45 8.75
C ILE A 473 -103.86 48.79 9.51
N LYS A 474 -102.71 49.47 9.49
CA LYS A 474 -102.57 50.80 10.12
C LYS A 474 -103.47 51.83 9.42
N PRO A 475 -104.16 52.74 10.15
CA PRO A 475 -105.06 53.74 9.53
C PRO A 475 -104.39 54.68 8.51
N ALA A 476 -103.07 54.84 8.59
CA ALA A 476 -102.28 55.67 7.69
C ALA A 476 -101.72 54.91 6.47
N THR A 477 -101.90 53.59 6.39
CA THR A 477 -101.44 52.79 5.24
C THR A 477 -102.30 53.11 4.02
N ASN A 478 -101.66 53.54 2.94
CA ASN A 478 -102.28 53.86 1.65
C ASN A 478 -101.64 53.02 0.53
N GLN A 479 -102.14 53.16 -0.71
CA GLN A 479 -101.62 52.40 -1.85
C GLN A 479 -100.11 52.63 -2.08
N ALA A 480 -99.62 53.86 -1.92
CA ALA A 480 -98.20 54.16 -2.08
C ALA A 480 -97.32 53.44 -1.06
N ALA A 481 -97.79 53.26 0.18
CA ALA A 481 -97.08 52.48 1.20
C ALA A 481 -97.05 50.98 0.86
N ILE A 482 -98.12 50.45 0.28
CA ILE A 482 -98.20 49.06 -0.19
C ILE A 482 -97.24 48.85 -1.37
N ASP A 483 -97.26 49.75 -2.36
CA ASP A 483 -96.38 49.68 -3.54
C ASP A 483 -94.90 49.76 -3.12
N ALA A 484 -94.55 50.66 -2.19
CA ALA A 484 -93.19 50.78 -1.69
C ALA A 484 -92.69 49.55 -0.90
N ALA A 485 -93.59 48.82 -0.23
CA ALA A 485 -93.25 47.56 0.43
C ALA A 485 -93.06 46.41 -0.59
N GLN A 486 -93.79 46.46 -1.71
CA GLN A 486 -93.72 45.45 -2.76
C GLN A 486 -92.49 45.59 -3.67
N GLU A 487 -91.83 46.75 -3.67
CA GLU A 487 -90.56 47.00 -4.36
C GLU A 487 -89.32 46.55 -3.57
N LYS A 488 -89.48 46.10 -2.31
CA LYS A 488 -88.39 45.58 -1.46
C LYS A 488 -88.26 44.08 -1.61
#